data_AF-A0A167FXM9-F1
#
_entry.id   AF-A0A167FXM9-F1
#
_cell.length_a   1.000
_cell.length_b   1.000
_cell.length_c   1.000
_cell.angle_alpha   90.00
_cell.angle_beta   90.00
_cell.angle_gamma   90.00
#
_symmetry.space_group_name_H-M   'P 1'
#
loop_
_entity.id
_entity.type
_entity.pdbx_description
1 polymer ?
#
loop_
_entity_poly.entity_id
_entity_poly.type
_entity_poly.pdbx_seq_one_letter_code
_entity_poly.pdbx_strand_id
1 'polypeptide(L)'
;MIVSNMVSARIEVITPLDFGTILISDHSDTSRVQIGVNGRNMTSGSVHLVSGGQAAELVISSLPALHNISVSTSIITPHLSHSNLAVQGINLVKLEHVDRVFSDAQGNALLKVGGTLEVNAQPTQYPDGTYRVWVNIEVNY
;
A
#
# COMPACT_ATOMS: atom_id res chain seq x y z
N MET A 1 23.77 -10.14 -35.57
CA MET A 1 22.50 -9.62 -35.01
C MET A 1 22.50 -9.96 -33.53
N ILE A 2 22.88 -9.01 -32.67
CA ILE A 2 22.84 -9.22 -31.21
C ILE A 2 21.42 -8.86 -30.79
N VAL A 3 20.63 -9.86 -30.41
CA VAL A 3 19.35 -9.63 -29.75
C VAL A 3 19.69 -9.32 -28.30
N SER A 4 19.66 -8.04 -27.91
CA SER A 4 19.67 -7.70 -26.50
C SER A 4 18.33 -8.12 -25.91
N ASN A 5 18.29 -9.25 -25.21
CA ASN A 5 17.16 -9.55 -24.33
C ASN A 5 17.20 -8.52 -23.21
N MET A 6 16.47 -7.42 -23.38
CA MET A 6 16.14 -6.54 -22.26
C MET A 6 15.20 -7.34 -21.36
N VAL A 7 15.77 -8.00 -20.36
CA VAL A 7 14.99 -8.64 -19.30
C VAL A 7 14.43 -7.50 -18.46
N SER A 8 13.13 -7.25 -18.60
CA SER A 8 12.39 -6.29 -17.77
C SER A 8 11.95 -7.01 -16.50
N ALA A 9 12.18 -6.39 -15.34
CA ALA A 9 11.62 -6.90 -14.09
C ALA A 9 10.10 -7.03 -14.20
N ARG A 10 9.56 -8.06 -13.55
CA ARG A 10 8.12 -8.31 -13.45
C ARG A 10 7.71 -8.21 -12.00
N ILE A 11 6.64 -7.48 -11.72
CA ILE A 11 6.07 -7.35 -10.38
C ILE A 11 4.74 -8.11 -10.36
N GLU A 12 4.61 -9.02 -9.41
CA GLU A 12 3.38 -9.78 -9.16
C GLU A 12 2.88 -9.47 -7.74
N VAL A 13 1.60 -9.10 -7.64
CA VAL A 13 0.92 -8.88 -6.35
C VAL A 13 0.40 -10.23 -5.87
N ILE A 14 1.02 -10.78 -4.83
CA ILE A 14 0.56 -12.03 -4.20
C ILE A 14 -0.63 -11.71 -3.28
N THR A 15 -0.45 -10.67 -2.46
CA THR A 15 -1.47 -10.19 -1.53
C THR A 15 -1.55 -8.67 -1.61
N PRO A 16 -2.73 -8.07 -1.81
CA PRO A 16 -2.87 -6.62 -1.83
C PRO A 16 -2.80 -6.02 -0.41
N LEU A 17 -2.39 -4.75 -0.32
CA LEU A 17 -2.49 -3.97 0.91
C LEU A 17 -3.97 -3.76 1.22
N ASP A 18 -4.39 -4.19 2.39
CA ASP A 18 -5.77 -4.09 2.85
C ASP A 18 -5.79 -3.53 4.27
N PHE A 19 -6.61 -2.50 4.49
CA PHE A 19 -6.79 -1.89 5.81
C PHE A 19 -7.90 -2.57 6.63
N GLY A 20 -8.61 -3.54 6.04
CA GLY A 20 -9.69 -4.27 6.68
C GLY A 20 -10.95 -3.41 6.85
N THR A 21 -11.71 -3.72 7.88
CA THR A 21 -12.93 -2.98 8.25
C THR A 21 -12.59 -1.95 9.31
N ILE A 22 -12.75 -0.67 8.96
CA ILE A 22 -12.54 0.46 9.85
C ILE A 22 -13.89 1.00 10.30
N LEU A 23 -14.07 1.16 11.60
CA LEU A 23 -15.15 1.94 12.20
C LEU A 23 -14.65 3.36 12.45
N ILE A 24 -15.38 4.36 11.94
CA ILE A 24 -15.16 5.77 12.23
C ILE A 24 -16.25 6.18 13.23
N SER A 25 -15.88 6.36 14.50
CA SER A 25 -16.84 6.64 15.58
C SER A 25 -17.15 8.13 15.73
N ASP A 26 -16.26 8.99 15.25
CA ASP A 26 -16.44 10.44 15.19
C ASP A 26 -15.70 10.99 13.96
N HIS A 27 -16.25 12.03 13.36
CA HIS A 27 -15.78 12.68 12.14
C HIS A 27 -15.43 14.16 12.38
N SER A 28 -15.34 14.62 13.64
CA SER A 28 -14.91 15.97 14.01
C SER A 28 -13.42 16.22 13.86
N ASP A 29 -12.59 15.18 13.97
CA ASP A 29 -11.14 15.28 14.09
C ASP A 29 -10.40 14.33 13.15
N THR A 30 -9.22 14.76 12.70
CA THR A 30 -8.37 13.91 11.86
C THR A 30 -7.87 12.70 12.65
N SER A 31 -8.09 11.52 12.07
CA SER A 31 -7.76 10.22 12.65
C SER A 31 -6.86 9.42 11.70
N ARG A 32 -6.18 8.39 12.20
CA ARG A 32 -5.24 7.59 11.39
C ARG A 32 -5.34 6.10 11.63
N VAL A 33 -5.10 5.34 10.58
CA VAL A 33 -4.93 3.88 10.58
C VAL A 33 -3.61 3.55 9.88
N GLN A 34 -2.73 2.82 10.56
CA GLN A 34 -1.45 2.37 10.01
C GLN A 34 -1.39 0.84 9.99
N ILE A 35 -0.97 0.30 8.85
CA ILE A 35 -0.65 -1.10 8.64
C ILE A 35 0.86 -1.17 8.33
N GLY A 36 1.64 -1.69 9.26
CA GLY A 36 3.09 -1.85 9.11
C GLY A 36 3.46 -3.07 8.27
N VAL A 37 4.65 -3.06 7.67
CA VAL A 37 5.16 -4.18 6.86
C VAL A 37 5.33 -5.49 7.64
N ASN A 38 5.40 -5.40 8.97
CA ASN A 38 5.47 -6.53 9.90
C ASN A 38 4.10 -7.05 10.34
N GLY A 39 3.00 -6.55 9.77
CA GLY A 39 1.63 -6.91 10.15
C GLY A 39 1.13 -6.19 11.41
N ARG A 40 1.87 -5.20 11.93
CA ARG A 40 1.41 -4.38 13.05
C ARG A 40 0.32 -3.42 12.58
N ASN A 41 -0.82 -3.45 13.26
CA ASN A 41 -1.94 -2.56 13.01
C ASN A 41 -2.05 -1.53 14.14
N MET A 42 -2.16 -0.25 13.80
CA MET A 42 -2.27 0.85 14.76
C MET A 42 -3.36 1.81 14.34
N THR A 43 -4.11 2.34 15.31
CA THR A 43 -5.08 3.41 15.09
C THR A 43 -4.87 4.56 16.07
N SER A 44 -5.31 5.76 15.69
CA SER A 44 -5.31 6.95 16.55
C SER A 44 -6.48 7.86 16.23
N GLY A 45 -7.03 8.54 17.24
CA GLY A 45 -8.22 9.37 17.12
C GLY A 45 -9.48 8.53 17.21
N SER A 46 -10.49 8.87 16.41
CA SER A 46 -11.83 8.31 16.45
C SER A 46 -12.05 7.21 15.41
N VAL A 47 -10.99 6.43 15.15
CA VAL A 47 -11.01 5.29 14.23
C VAL A 47 -10.56 4.02 14.91
N HIS A 48 -11.25 2.92 14.61
CA HIS A 48 -11.03 1.62 15.21
C HIS A 48 -11.03 0.54 14.13
N LEU A 49 -10.17 -0.47 14.30
CA LEU A 49 -10.18 -1.65 13.43
C LEU A 49 -11.17 -2.67 13.98
N VAL A 50 -12.17 -3.01 13.18
CA VAL A 50 -13.12 -4.10 13.44
C VAL A 50 -12.51 -5.43 12.99
N SER A 51 -11.86 -5.41 11.83
CA SER A 51 -10.97 -6.47 11.36
C SER A 51 -9.59 -5.88 11.11
N GLY A 52 -8.53 -6.62 11.48
CA GLY A 52 -7.17 -6.18 11.25
C GLY A 52 -6.86 -6.07 9.76
N GLY A 53 -6.07 -5.08 9.37
CA GLY A 53 -5.50 -5.02 8.02
C GLY A 53 -4.26 -5.90 7.87
N GLN A 54 -3.78 -5.98 6.63
CA GLN A 54 -2.62 -6.76 6.21
C GLN A 54 -1.77 -5.96 5.21
N ALA A 55 -0.45 -6.10 5.33
CA ALA A 55 0.47 -5.51 4.36
C ALA A 55 0.37 -6.21 3.00
N ALA A 56 0.68 -5.50 1.92
CA ALA A 56 0.87 -6.12 0.62
C ALA A 56 2.10 -7.02 0.62
N GLU A 57 2.03 -8.11 -0.14
CA GLU A 57 3.16 -8.96 -0.47
C GLU A 57 3.33 -9.02 -1.99
N LEU A 58 4.51 -8.65 -2.45
CA LEU A 58 4.87 -8.53 -3.86
C LEU A 58 6.07 -9.41 -4.15
N VAL A 59 6.01 -10.13 -5.27
CA VAL A 59 7.17 -10.84 -5.82
C VAL A 59 7.68 -10.05 -7.01
N ILE A 60 8.96 -9.69 -6.97
CA ILE A 60 9.67 -9.07 -8.08
C ILE A 60 10.56 -10.15 -8.69
N SER A 61 10.35 -10.48 -9.96
CA SER A 61 11.11 -11.51 -10.66
C SER A 61 11.89 -10.93 -11.83
N SER A 62 12.74 -11.77 -12.42
CA SER A 62 13.58 -11.42 -13.57
C SER A 62 14.63 -10.34 -13.24
N LEU A 63 15.05 -10.28 -11.98
CA LEU A 63 16.12 -9.41 -11.49
C LEU A 63 17.49 -10.07 -11.73
N PRO A 64 18.58 -9.29 -11.79
CA PRO A 64 19.93 -9.84 -11.67
C PRO A 64 20.04 -10.66 -10.37
N ALA A 65 20.49 -11.92 -10.44
CA ALA A 65 20.56 -12.81 -9.28
C ALA A 65 21.61 -12.34 -8.27
N LEU A 66 21.33 -12.46 -6.96
CA LEU A 66 22.25 -12.09 -5.87
C LEU A 66 22.67 -10.60 -5.86
N HIS A 67 21.75 -9.70 -6.20
CA HIS A 67 21.98 -8.25 -6.25
C HIS A 67 21.03 -7.49 -5.32
N ASN A 68 21.48 -6.33 -4.85
CA ASN A 68 20.63 -5.37 -4.16
C ASN A 68 19.86 -4.53 -5.18
N ILE A 69 18.55 -4.50 -5.04
CA ILE A 69 17.63 -3.80 -5.92
C ILE A 69 17.00 -2.65 -5.14
N SER A 70 16.97 -1.45 -5.74
CA SER A 70 16.38 -0.28 -5.09
C SER A 70 14.88 -0.22 -5.41
N VAL A 71 14.09 0.11 -4.39
CA VAL A 71 12.62 0.20 -4.48
C VAL A 71 12.18 1.61 -4.13
N SER A 72 11.28 2.16 -4.93
CA SER A 72 10.63 3.44 -4.66
C SER A 72 9.13 3.33 -4.90
N THR A 73 8.33 4.02 -4.08
CA THR A 73 6.88 4.05 -4.25
C THR A 73 6.39 5.48 -4.39
N SER A 74 5.30 5.66 -5.14
CA SER A 74 4.63 6.95 -5.26
C SER A 74 3.11 6.79 -5.20
N ILE A 75 2.48 7.75 -4.52
CA ILE A 75 1.02 7.82 -4.39
C ILE A 75 0.55 8.80 -5.46
N ILE A 76 -0.03 8.30 -6.55
CA ILE A 76 -0.50 9.16 -7.66
C ILE A 76 -1.79 9.87 -7.27
N THR A 77 -2.70 9.14 -6.64
CA THR A 77 -4.00 9.66 -6.21
C THR A 77 -4.18 9.26 -4.75
N PRO A 78 -3.96 10.17 -3.79
CA PRO A 78 -4.03 9.83 -2.38
C PRO A 78 -5.46 9.55 -1.92
N HIS A 79 -6.46 10.06 -2.62
CA HIS A 79 -7.86 9.95 -2.23
C HIS A 79 -8.41 8.53 -2.47
N LEU A 80 -9.00 7.95 -1.42
CA LEU A 80 -9.75 6.72 -1.55
C LEU A 80 -11.10 7.03 -2.20
N SER A 81 -11.43 6.28 -3.26
CA SER A 81 -12.72 6.36 -3.95
C SER A 81 -13.69 5.36 -3.36
N HIS A 82 -14.88 5.82 -2.99
CA HIS A 82 -15.97 4.93 -2.60
C HIS A 82 -16.56 4.23 -3.83
N SER A 83 -16.93 2.95 -3.68
CA SER A 83 -17.40 2.10 -4.78
C SER A 83 -18.56 2.68 -5.61
N ASN A 84 -19.48 3.41 -4.95
CA ASN A 84 -20.73 3.87 -5.57
C ASN A 84 -21.03 5.36 -5.38
N LEU A 85 -20.18 6.11 -4.66
CA LEU A 85 -20.47 7.49 -4.27
C LEU A 85 -19.24 8.36 -4.45
N ALA A 86 -19.44 9.62 -4.81
CA ALA A 86 -18.38 10.63 -4.79
C ALA A 86 -18.17 11.10 -3.33
N VAL A 87 -17.17 10.53 -2.66
CA VAL A 87 -16.81 10.86 -1.28
C VAL A 87 -15.32 11.23 -1.25
N GLN A 88 -14.96 12.20 -0.41
CA GLN A 88 -13.59 12.61 -0.17
C GLN A 88 -13.28 12.60 1.33
N GLY A 89 -12.01 12.75 1.68
CA GLY A 89 -11.58 12.90 3.07
C GLY A 89 -11.03 11.63 3.71
N ILE A 90 -10.89 10.53 2.97
CA ILE A 90 -10.04 9.40 3.39
C ILE A 90 -8.88 9.32 2.42
N ASN A 91 -7.66 9.43 2.93
CA ASN A 91 -6.46 9.56 2.12
C ASN A 91 -5.42 8.52 2.51
N LEU A 92 -4.81 7.86 1.54
CA LEU A 92 -3.54 7.18 1.72
C LEU A 92 -2.43 8.24 1.72
N VAL A 93 -1.82 8.45 2.89
CA VAL A 93 -0.82 9.52 3.09
C VAL A 93 0.61 9.01 3.13
N LYS A 94 0.80 7.70 3.33
CA LYS A 94 2.11 7.08 3.38
C LYS A 94 2.05 5.64 2.91
N LEU A 95 3.06 5.24 2.14
CA LEU A 95 3.43 3.84 1.92
C LEU A 95 4.70 3.55 2.73
N GLU A 96 4.76 2.36 3.32
CA GLU A 96 5.89 1.91 4.13
C GLU A 96 6.49 0.66 3.50
N HIS A 97 7.78 0.68 3.19
CA HIS A 97 8.51 -0.47 2.67
C HIS A 97 10.00 -0.32 2.97
N VAL A 98 10.77 -1.38 2.72
CA VAL A 98 12.24 -1.30 2.74
C VAL A 98 12.74 -0.65 1.44
N ASP A 99 13.79 0.17 1.52
CA ASP A 99 14.36 0.86 0.35
C ASP A 99 15.10 -0.08 -0.60
N ARG A 100 15.52 -1.25 -0.08
CA ARG A 100 16.25 -2.25 -0.84
C ARG A 100 15.77 -3.66 -0.54
N VAL A 101 15.70 -4.46 -1.58
CA VAL A 101 15.47 -5.90 -1.51
C VAL A 101 16.64 -6.64 -2.15
N PHE A 102 16.94 -7.84 -1.66
CA PHE A 102 17.99 -8.68 -2.22
C PHE A 102 17.36 -9.78 -3.08
N SER A 103 17.83 -9.93 -4.31
CA SER A 103 17.39 -11.00 -5.19
C SER A 103 18.07 -12.33 -4.84
N ASP A 104 17.31 -13.42 -4.91
CA ASP A 104 17.82 -14.77 -4.73
C ASP A 104 18.63 -15.26 -5.95
N ALA A 105 19.08 -16.51 -5.90
CA ALA A 105 19.84 -17.14 -6.98
C ALA A 105 19.01 -17.36 -8.26
N GLN A 106 17.68 -17.24 -8.18
CA GLN A 106 16.75 -17.36 -9.29
C GLN A 106 16.32 -15.98 -9.82
N GLY A 107 16.83 -14.88 -9.23
CA GLY A 107 16.48 -13.52 -9.65
C GLY A 107 15.12 -13.06 -9.13
N ASN A 108 14.66 -13.60 -7.98
CA ASN A 108 13.42 -13.17 -7.33
C ASN A 108 13.71 -12.42 -6.03
N ALA A 109 12.87 -11.45 -5.71
CA ALA A 109 12.89 -10.73 -4.43
C ALA A 109 11.47 -10.58 -3.89
N LEU A 110 11.32 -10.67 -2.56
CA LEU A 110 10.06 -10.41 -1.86
C LEU A 110 10.07 -8.98 -1.31
N LEU A 111 8.99 -8.24 -1.57
CA LEU A 111 8.77 -6.90 -1.05
C LEU A 111 7.45 -6.87 -0.28
N LYS A 112 7.49 -6.36 0.96
CA LYS A 112 6.29 -6.05 1.74
C LYS A 112 6.03 -4.55 1.73
N VAL A 113 4.76 -4.17 1.56
CA VAL A 113 4.36 -2.76 1.55
C VAL A 113 3.19 -2.55 2.52
N GLY A 114 3.43 -1.75 3.55
CA GLY A 114 2.43 -1.22 4.46
C GLY A 114 1.95 0.16 4.03
N GLY A 115 1.07 0.77 4.83
CA GLY A 115 0.61 2.12 4.55
C GLY A 115 -0.10 2.79 5.72
N THR A 116 -0.38 4.08 5.55
CA THR A 116 -1.13 4.88 6.52
C THR A 116 -2.28 5.59 5.83
N LEU A 117 -3.50 5.33 6.32
CA LEU A 117 -4.67 6.14 6.01
C LEU A 117 -4.78 7.29 7.00
N GLU A 118 -5.19 8.44 6.47
CA GLU A 118 -5.67 9.59 7.21
C GLU A 118 -7.15 9.78 6.88
N VAL A 119 -7.98 9.80 7.93
CA VAL A 119 -9.41 10.11 7.86
C VAL A 119 -9.56 11.53 8.36
N ASN A 120 -9.91 12.45 7.48
CA ASN A 120 -10.04 13.86 7.79
C ASN A 120 -11.32 14.15 8.57
N ALA A 121 -11.37 15.30 9.24
CA ALA A 121 -12.64 15.81 9.72
C ALA A 121 -13.58 16.11 8.54
N GLN A 122 -14.88 15.81 8.73
CA GLN A 122 -15.95 16.13 7.78
C GLN A 122 -17.16 16.65 8.56
N PRO A 123 -18.06 17.44 7.94
CA PRO A 123 -19.32 17.84 8.58
C PRO A 123 -20.36 16.71 8.57
N THR A 124 -20.18 15.72 7.69
CA THR A 124 -21.10 14.60 7.49
C THR A 124 -20.40 13.27 7.71
N GLN A 125 -21.17 12.27 8.13
CA GLN A 125 -20.67 10.91 8.28
C GLN A 125 -20.17 10.36 6.95
N TYR A 126 -19.10 9.56 7.00
CA TYR A 126 -18.64 8.78 5.86
C TYR A 126 -19.64 7.66 5.54
N PRO A 127 -20.05 7.49 4.28
CA PRO A 127 -20.90 6.38 3.89
C PRO A 127 -20.23 5.03 4.14
N ASP A 128 -21.01 4.07 4.63
CA ASP A 128 -20.54 2.69 4.73
C ASP A 128 -20.30 2.09 3.35
N GLY A 129 -19.20 1.35 3.20
CA GLY A 129 -18.93 0.57 2.00
C GLY A 129 -17.45 0.41 1.71
N THR A 130 -17.16 -0.07 0.50
CA THR A 130 -15.78 -0.32 0.07
C THR A 130 -15.14 0.94 -0.50
N TYR A 131 -13.96 1.25 0.04
CA TYR A 131 -13.08 2.32 -0.41
C TYR A 131 -11.82 1.73 -1.07
N ARG A 132 -11.37 2.32 -2.18
CA ARG A 132 -10.19 1.86 -2.93
C ARG A 132 -9.30 3.01 -3.37
N VAL A 133 -8.00 2.74 -3.47
CA VAL A 133 -7.00 3.69 -3.96
C VAL A 133 -6.00 2.96 -4.87
N TRP A 134 -5.40 3.70 -5.80
CA TRP A 134 -4.39 3.19 -6.71
C TRP A 134 -3.04 3.83 -6.41
N VAL A 135 -1.99 3.01 -6.42
CA VAL A 135 -0.61 3.44 -6.14
C VAL A 135 0.33 2.91 -7.21
N ASN A 136 1.45 3.60 -7.41
CA ASN A 136 2.52 3.14 -8.28
C ASN A 136 3.69 2.65 -7.44
N ILE A 137 4.24 1.51 -7.86
CA ILE A 137 5.47 0.93 -7.31
C ILE A 137 6.47 0.87 -8.44
N GLU A 138 7.64 1.47 -8.21
CA GLU A 138 8.73 1.53 -9.16
C GLU A 138 9.95 0.79 -8.58
N VAL A 139 10.56 -0.04 -9.40
CA VAL A 139 11.72 -0.85 -9.02
C VAL A 139 12.86 -0.54 -9.97
N ASN A 140 14.01 -0.17 -9.42
CA ASN A 140 15.18 0.30 -10.17
C ASN A 140 16.41 -0.57 -9.85
N TYR A 141 17.10 -1.07 -10.90
CA TYR A 141 18.29 -1.93 -10.83
C TYR A 141 19.26 -1.70 -11.98
#